data_AF-A0A4Q8R7C0-F1
#
_entry.id   AF-A0A4Q8R7C0-F1
#
_cell.length_a   1.000
_cell.length_b   1.000
_cell.length_c   1.000
_cell.angle_alpha   90.00
_cell.angle_beta   90.00
_cell.angle_gamma   90.00
#
_symmetry.space_group_name_H-M   'P 1'
#
loop_
_entity.id
_entity.type
_entity.pdbx_description
1 polymer ?
#
loop_
_entity_poly.entity_id
_entity_poly.type
_entity_poly.pdbx_seq_one_letter_code
_entity_poly.pdbx_strand_id
1 'polypeptide(L)' 'MTMDRKAACLAQADACRARAQADPANSDHWIEESIKWLERAIGPTGGLSMTFETNDEQVTADGAVSRIANSI' A
#
# COMPACT_ATOMS: atom_id res chain seq x y z
N MET A 1 -7.39 -8.21 -33.35
CA MET A 1 -6.76 -8.60 -32.07
C MET A 1 -6.95 -7.46 -31.10
N THR A 2 -8.01 -7.48 -30.31
CA THR A 2 -8.25 -6.50 -29.26
C THR A 2 -7.16 -6.71 -28.22
N MET A 3 -6.22 -5.78 -28.06
CA MET A 3 -5.23 -5.89 -26.99
C MET A 3 -5.97 -5.95 -25.66
N ASP A 4 -5.83 -7.08 -24.97
CA ASP A 4 -6.48 -7.29 -23.69
C ASP A 4 -5.79 -6.38 -22.67
N ARG A 5 -6.35 -5.18 -22.50
CA ARG A 5 -5.82 -4.14 -21.62
C ARG A 5 -5.57 -4.66 -20.22
N LYS A 6 -6.41 -5.59 -19.76
CA LYS A 6 -6.26 -6.29 -18.49
C LYS A 6 -5.01 -7.17 -18.49
N ALA A 7 -4.81 -8.01 -19.50
CA ALA A 7 -3.59 -8.81 -19.64
C ALA A 7 -2.32 -7.96 -19.73
N ALA A 8 -2.37 -6.82 -20.42
CA ALA A 8 -1.24 -5.88 -20.49
C ALA A 8 -0.90 -5.29 -19.10
N CYS A 9 -1.92 -4.90 -18.32
CA CYS A 9 -1.71 -4.38 -16.97
C CYS A 9 -1.22 -5.46 -16.00
N LEU A 10 -1.71 -6.71 -16.13
CA LEU A 10 -1.24 -7.85 -15.34
C LEU A 10 0.22 -8.19 -15.64
N ALA A 11 0.62 -8.20 -16.92
CA ALA A 11 2.00 -8.44 -17.32
C ALA A 11 2.96 -7.37 -16.76
N GLN A 12 2.51 -6.11 -16.73
CA GLN A 12 3.29 -5.01 -16.17
C GLN A 12 3.46 -5.14 -14.65
N ALA A 13 2.40 -5.52 -13.93
CA ALA A 13 2.45 -5.76 -12.49
C ALA A 13 3.41 -6.91 -12.12
N ASP A 14 3.42 -7.98 -12.92
CA ASP A 14 4.34 -9.11 -12.73
C ASP A 14 5.80 -8.70 -12.94
N ALA A 15 6.07 -7.89 -13.97
CA ALA A 15 7.40 -7.34 -14.22
C ALA A 15 7.89 -6.44 -13.07
N CYS A 16 7.01 -5.65 -12.46
CA CYS A 16 7.34 -4.86 -11.28
C CYS A 16 7.67 -5.75 -10.06
N ARG A 17 6.91 -6.83 -9.82
CA ARG A 17 7.25 -7.81 -8.75
C ARG A 17 8.59 -8.50 -8.98
N ALA A 18 8.92 -8.85 -10.22
CA ALA A 18 10.21 -9.42 -10.56
C ALA A 18 11.35 -8.43 -10.25
N ARG A 19 11.15 -7.13 -10.51
CA ARG A 19 12.10 -6.07 -10.15
C ARG A 19 12.21 -5.87 -8.64
N ALA A 20 11.12 -5.98 -7.89
CA ALA A 20 11.15 -5.90 -6.43
C ALA A 20 12.01 -7.02 -5.81
N GLN A 21 11.97 -8.22 -6.39
CA GLN A 21 12.81 -9.35 -5.95
C GLN A 21 14.28 -9.15 -6.35
N ALA A 22 14.52 -8.58 -7.53
CA ALA A 22 15.88 -8.32 -8.02
C ALA A 22 16.55 -7.12 -7.33
N ASP A 23 15.78 -6.13 -6.91
CA ASP A 23 16.24 -4.92 -6.24
C ASP A 23 15.49 -4.72 -4.91
N PRO A 24 15.95 -5.39 -3.83
CA PRO A 24 15.29 -5.32 -2.53
C PRO A 24 15.35 -3.91 -1.92
N ALA A 25 16.32 -3.08 -2.32
CA ALA A 25 16.47 -1.70 -1.84
C ALA A 25 15.31 -0.79 -2.28
N ASN A 26 14.75 -1.01 -3.47
CA ASN A 26 13.55 -0.33 -3.97
C ASN A 26 12.35 -1.27 -4.04
N SER A 27 12.36 -2.37 -3.28
CA SER A 27 11.27 -3.37 -3.32
C SER A 27 9.91 -2.74 -3.04
N ASP A 28 9.84 -1.86 -2.05
CA ASP A 28 8.63 -1.14 -1.66
C ASP A 28 8.07 -0.31 -2.83
N HIS A 29 8.93 0.48 -3.48
CA HIS A 29 8.57 1.25 -4.68
C HIS A 29 8.04 0.38 -5.83
N TRP A 30 8.70 -0.75 -6.10
CA TRP A 30 8.25 -1.68 -7.15
C TRP A 30 6.96 -2.42 -6.79
N ILE A 31 6.71 -2.66 -5.50
CA ILE A 31 5.45 -3.22 -5.00
C ILE A 31 4.32 -2.19 -5.15
N GLU A 32 4.53 -0.94 -4.78
CA GLU A 32 3.56 0.15 -5.00
C GLU A 32 3.20 0.31 -6.47
N GLU A 33 4.19 0.30 -7.37
CA GLU A 33 3.94 0.37 -8.82
C GLU A 33 3.16 -0.84 -9.32
N SER A 34 3.45 -2.05 -8.81
CA SER A 34 2.67 -3.25 -9.14
C SER A 34 1.20 -3.11 -8.76
N ILE A 35 0.91 -2.52 -7.60
CA ILE A 35 -0.46 -2.31 -7.11
C ILE A 35 -1.22 -1.36 -8.04
N LYS A 36 -0.60 -0.24 -8.43
CA LYS A 36 -1.21 0.71 -9.38
C LYS A 36 -1.57 0.06 -10.72
N TRP A 37 -0.72 -0.85 -11.22
CA TRP A 37 -1.01 -1.61 -12.44
C TRP A 37 -2.19 -2.57 -12.26
N LEU A 38 -2.29 -3.23 -11.10
CA LEU A 38 -3.42 -4.11 -10.77
C LEU A 38 -4.73 -3.32 -10.67
N GLU A 39 -4.74 -2.16 -10.01
CA GLU A 39 -5.92 -1.29 -9.93
C GLU A 39 -6.38 -0.83 -11.31
N ARG A 40 -5.43 -0.47 -12.18
CA ARG A 40 -5.70 -0.05 -13.56
C ARG A 40 -6.21 -1.19 -14.45
N ALA A 41 -5.82 -2.43 -14.13
CA ALA A 41 -6.33 -3.64 -14.76
C ALA A 41 -7.81 -3.90 -14.42
N ILE A 42 -8.25 -3.44 -13.24
CA ILE A 42 -9.61 -3.65 -12.72
C ILE A 42 -10.55 -2.52 -13.18
N GLY A 43 -10.08 -1.26 -13.26
CA GLY A 43 -10.84 -0.13 -13.80
C GLY A 43 -12.07 0.30 -12.95
N PRO A 44 -12.74 1.42 -13.29
CA PRO A 44 -13.60 2.20 -12.38
C PRO A 44 -14.95 1.55 -12.01
N THR A 45 -15.19 0.28 -12.34
CA THR A 45 -16.51 -0.37 -12.20
C THR A 45 -16.82 -0.87 -10.78
N GLY A 46 -15.94 -0.72 -9.81
CA GLY A 46 -16.26 -1.12 -8.44
C GLY A 46 -15.31 -0.53 -7.43
N GLY A 47 -15.79 0.47 -6.69
CA GLY A 47 -15.11 1.08 -5.56
C GLY A 47 -14.84 0.06 -4.46
N LEU A 48 -13.68 -0.59 -4.54
CA LEU A 48 -13.05 -1.20 -3.38
C LEU A 48 -12.00 -0.21 -2.89
N SER A 49 -12.47 0.75 -2.09
CA SER A 49 -11.62 1.40 -1.09
C SER A 49 -11.02 0.30 -0.22
N MET A 50 -9.84 -0.21 -0.60
CA MET A 50 -8.96 -0.88 0.33
C MET A 50 -8.41 0.21 1.24
N THR A 51 -9.12 0.47 2.34
CA THR A 51 -8.53 1.11 3.52
C THR A 51 -7.42 0.19 3.99
N PHE A 52 -6.20 0.45 3.54
CA PHE A 52 -5.03 0.02 4.29
C PHE A 52 -5.09 0.78 5.61
N GLU A 53 -5.47 0.06 6.66
CA GLU A 53 -5.24 0.50 8.03
C GLU A 53 -3.72 0.44 8.22
N THR A 54 -3.00 1.45 7.69
CA THR A 54 -1.65 1.74 8.15
C THR A 54 -1.80 1.98 9.62
N ASN A 55 -1.26 1.06 10.42
CA ASN A 55 -1.09 1.25 11.84
C ASN A 55 -0.25 2.52 12.01
N ASP A 56 -0.93 3.67 12.15
CA ASP A 56 -0.36 4.93 12.59
C ASP A 56 0.09 4.66 14.02
N GLU A 57 1.34 4.23 14.13
CA GLU A 57 2.07 4.23 15.38
C GLU A 57 2.11 5.68 15.85
N GLN A 58 1.12 6.06 16.66
CA GLN A 58 1.12 7.30 17.42
C GLN A 58 2.31 7.29 18.38
N VAL A 59 3.49 7.62 17.86
CA VAL A 59 4.61 8.08 18.66
C VAL A 59 4.33 9.53 19.05
N THR A 60 3.44 9.72 20.02
CA THR A 60 3.39 10.99 20.76
C THR A 60 4.48 10.96 21.82
N ALA A 61 5.69 11.34 21.39
CA ALA A 61 6.66 11.91 22.30
C ALA A 61 6.15 13.30 22.73
N ASP A 62 5.73 13.45 23.99
CA ASP A 62 6.34 14.38 24.96
C ASP A 62 5.53 14.40 26.27
N GLY A 63 6.25 14.52 27.38
CA GLY A 63 5.79 14.15 28.70
C GLY A 63 4.87 15.15 29.41
N ALA A 64 4.00 14.61 30.27
CA ALA A 64 3.58 15.27 31.51
C ALA A 64 3.00 14.24 32.48
N VAL A 65 3.80 13.82 33.46
CA VAL A 65 3.29 13.33 34.74
C VAL A 65 2.45 14.44 35.36
N SER A 66 1.19 14.16 35.70
CA SER A 66 0.48 14.87 36.76
C SER A 66 -0.54 13.95 37.42
N ARG A 67 -0.24 13.65 38.70
CA ARG A 67 -1.12 13.06 39.70
C ARG A 67 -2.52 13.65 39.64
N ILE A 68 -3.54 12.79 39.65
CA ILE A 68 -4.74 12.98 40.46
C ILE A 68 -5.34 11.61 40.82
N ALA A 69 -4.73 10.92 41.80
CA ALA A 69 -5.49 10.00 42.63
C ALA A 69 -6.04 10.82 43.80
N ASN A 70 -7.30 11.24 43.66
CA ASN A 70 -8.06 11.89 44.71
C ASN A 70 -8.50 10.83 45.73
N SER A 71 -8.09 11.02 46.99
CA SER A 71 -8.48 10.21 48.13
C SER A 71 -9.97 10.29 48.43
N ILE A 72 -10.58 9.13 48.76
CA ILE A 72 -11.46 8.97 49.93
C ILE A 72 -11.12 7.62 50.57
#